data_AF-A0A3S0H3S2-F1
#
_entry.id   AF-A0A3S0H3S2-F1
#
_cell.length_a   1.000
_cell.length_b   1.000
_cell.length_c   1.000
_cell.angle_alpha   90.00
_cell.angle_beta   90.00
_cell.angle_gamma   90.00
#
_symmetry.space_group_name_H-M   'P 1'
#
loop_
_entity.id
_entity.type
_entity.pdbx_description
1 polymer ?
#
loop_
_entity_poly.entity_id
_entity_poly.type
_entity_poly.pdbx_seq_one_letter_code
_entity_poly.pdbx_strand_id
1 'polypeptide(L)' 'MDQQIDIGIQPEDQPYEVTSFARKHGLTIPVADAVLFARGPSPSRTACDTAALALICAVAQYARKAAR' A
#
# COMPACT_ATOMS: atom_id res chain seq x y z
N MET A 1 -23.68 33.65 2.66
CA MET A 1 -22.81 32.75 3.44
C MET A 1 -22.63 31.52 2.57
N ASP A 2 -21.70 31.60 1.62
CA ASP A 2 -21.42 30.52 0.69
C ASP A 2 -20.55 29.50 1.42
N GLN A 3 -21.15 28.41 1.86
CA GLN A 3 -20.44 27.26 2.39
C GLN A 3 -19.74 26.56 1.23
N GLN A 4 -18.58 27.08 0.85
CA GLN A 4 -17.64 26.40 -0.02
C GLN A 4 -17.15 25.17 0.73
N ILE A 5 -17.83 24.04 0.52
CA ILE A 5 -17.36 22.74 0.97
C ILE A 5 -16.09 22.48 0.16
N ASP A 6 -14.94 22.65 0.82
CA ASP A 6 -13.66 22.18 0.31
C ASP A 6 -13.80 20.67 0.12
N ILE A 7 -14.09 20.23 -1.11
CA ILE A 7 -14.02 18.82 -1.50
C ILE A 7 -12.52 18.51 -1.60
N GLY A 8 -11.87 18.51 -0.44
CA GLY A 8 -10.48 18.15 -0.29
C GLY A 8 -10.27 16.75 -0.87
N ILE A 9 -9.17 16.60 -1.61
CA ILE A 9 -8.69 15.36 -2.23
C ILE A 9 -9.16 14.13 -1.44
N GLN A 10 -9.92 13.22 -2.08
CA GLN A 10 -10.42 12.07 -1.36
C GLN A 10 -9.23 11.29 -0.78
N PRO A 11 -9.35 10.72 0.44
CA PRO A 11 -8.22 10.03 1.06
C PRO A 11 -7.61 8.92 0.17
N GLU A 12 -8.41 8.34 -0.73
CA GLU A 12 -8.01 7.35 -1.74
C GLU A 12 -7.12 7.89 -2.87
N ASP A 13 -7.21 9.20 -3.15
CA ASP A 13 -6.41 9.91 -4.14
C ASP A 13 -5.06 10.39 -3.57
N GLN A 14 -4.91 10.36 -2.24
CA GLN A 14 -3.64 10.70 -1.59
C GLN A 14 -2.68 9.50 -1.58
N PRO A 15 -1.40 9.70 -1.96
CA PRO A 15 -0.36 8.68 -1.80
C PRO A 15 -0.32 8.12 -0.37
N TYR A 16 0.12 6.86 -0.25
CA TYR A 16 0.39 6.30 1.07
C TYR A 16 1.64 6.91 1.68
N GLU A 17 1.56 7.25 2.96
CA GLU A 17 2.76 7.44 3.78
C GLU A 17 3.33 6.05 4.13
N VAL A 18 4.64 5.90 3.96
CA VAL A 18 5.34 4.60 3.99
C VAL A 18 5.17 3.89 5.33
N THR A 19 5.29 4.62 6.45
CA THR A 19 5.19 4.07 7.81
C THR A 19 3.77 3.57 8.10
N SER A 20 2.77 4.33 7.66
CA SER A 20 1.36 3.99 7.80
C SER A 20 1.00 2.76 6.98
N PHE A 21 1.53 2.67 5.76
CA PHE A 21 1.37 1.50 4.90
C PHE A 21 2.06 0.25 5.49
N ALA A 22 3.30 0.41 5.98
CA ALA A 22 4.04 -0.66 6.64
C ALA A 22 3.26 -1.21 7.83
N ARG A 23 2.75 -0.33 8.70
CA ARG A 23 1.94 -0.69 9.87
C ARG A 23 0.64 -1.39 9.45
N LYS A 24 -0.07 -0.88 8.44
CA LYS A 24 -1.35 -1.45 7.97
C LYS A 24 -1.20 -2.89 7.52
N HIS A 25 -0.12 -3.21 6.81
CA HIS A 25 0.08 -4.53 6.19
C HIS A 25 1.05 -5.43 6.95
N GLY A 26 1.54 -5.00 8.12
CA GLY A 26 2.50 -5.78 8.91
C GLY A 26 3.85 -5.97 8.20
N LEU A 27 4.24 -5.00 7.35
CA LEU A 27 5.49 -5.03 6.59
C LEU A 27 6.59 -4.28 7.34
N THR A 28 7.85 -4.60 7.03
CA THR A 28 8.95 -3.72 7.41
C THR A 28 8.94 -2.47 6.53
N ILE A 29 9.49 -1.35 7.03
CA ILE A 29 9.57 -0.08 6.28
C ILE A 29 10.22 -0.26 4.89
N PRO A 30 11.35 -1.00 4.74
CA PRO A 30 11.95 -1.19 3.42
C PRO A 30 11.07 -1.95 2.43
N VAL A 31 10.29 -2.94 2.90
CA VAL A 31 9.37 -3.70 2.04
C VAL A 31 8.19 -2.83 1.64
N ALA A 32 7.64 -2.05 2.57
CA ALA A 32 6.59 -1.08 2.29
C ALA A 32 7.02 -0.06 1.23
N ASP A 33 8.21 0.51 1.38
CA ASP A 33 8.78 1.48 0.44
C ASP A 33 8.93 0.87 -0.97
N ALA A 34 9.49 -0.34 -1.07
CA ALA A 34 9.64 -1.04 -2.35
C ALA A 34 8.29 -1.31 -3.05
N VAL A 35 7.25 -1.69 -2.29
CA VAL A 35 5.92 -1.94 -2.84
C VAL A 35 5.30 -0.65 -3.38
N LEU A 36 5.41 0.46 -2.65
CA LEU A 36 4.89 1.76 -3.08
C LEU A 36 5.66 2.30 -4.29
N PHE A 37 6.99 2.19 -4.28
CA PHE A 37 7.85 2.59 -5.40
C PHE A 37 7.53 1.84 -6.70
N ALA A 38 7.34 0.51 -6.62
CA ALA A 38 7.10 -0.33 -7.79
C ALA A 38 5.79 -0.02 -8.53
N ARG A 39 4.84 0.68 -7.89
CA ARG A 39 3.54 1.01 -8.49
C ARG A 39 3.57 2.28 -9.36
N GLY A 40 4.69 3.00 -9.42
CA GLY A 40 4.85 4.18 -10.28
C GLY A 40 4.22 5.45 -9.71
N PRO A 41 4.14 6.54 -10.49
CA PRO A 41 3.60 7.81 -10.03
C PRO A 41 2.07 7.74 -9.87
N SER A 42 1.58 8.13 -8.69
CA SER A 42 0.15 8.25 -8.34
C SER A 42 -0.69 6.96 -8.38
N PRO A 43 -0.25 5.87 -7.71
CA PRO A 43 -1.08 4.68 -7.60
C PRO A 43 -2.20 4.90 -6.60
N SER A 44 -3.40 4.42 -6.92
CA SER A 44 -4.51 4.45 -5.97
C SER A 44 -4.18 3.60 -4.74
N ARG A 45 -4.71 4.00 -3.57
CA ARG A 45 -4.51 3.24 -2.34
C ARG A 45 -4.94 1.77 -2.48
N THR A 46 -6.03 1.51 -3.20
CA THR A 46 -6.51 0.15 -3.49
C THR A 46 -5.50 -0.67 -4.29
N ALA A 47 -4.81 -0.07 -5.26
CA ALA A 47 -3.78 -0.77 -6.04
C ALA A 47 -2.56 -1.13 -5.19
N CYS A 48 -2.18 -0.25 -4.25
CA CYS A 48 -1.12 -0.49 -3.27
C CYS A 48 -1.51 -1.59 -2.27
N ASP A 49 -2.74 -1.55 -1.75
CA ASP A 49 -3.25 -2.59 -0.84
C ASP A 49 -3.27 -3.96 -1.51
N THR A 50 -3.73 -4.03 -2.75
CA THR A 50 -3.73 -5.26 -3.54
C THR A 50 -2.31 -5.77 -3.79
N ALA A 51 -1.35 -4.87 -3.98
CA ALA A 51 0.07 -5.23 -4.13
C ALA A 51 0.64 -5.87 -2.86
N ALA A 52 0.39 -5.26 -1.71
CA ALA A 52 0.84 -5.77 -0.42
C ALA A 52 0.24 -7.16 -0.15
N LEU A 53 -1.06 -7.34 -0.37
CA LEU A 53 -1.71 -8.63 -0.20
C LEU A 53 -1.13 -9.70 -1.13
N ALA A 54 -0.93 -9.37 -2.42
CA ALA A 54 -0.32 -10.28 -3.37
C ALA A 54 1.10 -10.71 -2.95
N LEU A 55 1.91 -9.76 -2.46
CA LEU A 55 3.25 -10.03 -1.94
C LEU A 55 3.21 -10.98 -0.73
N ILE A 56 2.36 -10.68 0.26
CA ILE A 56 2.22 -11.51 1.48
C ILE A 56 1.82 -12.94 1.11
N CYS A 57 0.83 -13.09 0.22
CA CYS A 57 0.42 -14.40 -0.28
C CYS A 57 1.56 -15.13 -1.00
N ALA A 58 2.31 -14.46 -1.87
CA ALA A 58 3.43 -15.06 -2.58
C ALA A 58 4.55 -15.52 -1.63
N VAL A 59 4.90 -14.69 -0.64
CA VAL A 59 5.91 -15.03 0.38
C VAL A 59 5.45 -16.23 1.21
N ALA A 60 4.18 -16.26 1.64
CA ALA A 60 3.63 -17.39 2.38
C ALA A 60 3.69 -18.70 1.56
N GLN A 61 3.33 -18.63 0.27
CA GLN A 61 3.43 -19.80 -0.62
C GLN A 61 4.88 -20.23 -0.83
N TYR A 62 5.80 -19.29 -1.01
CA TYR A 62 7.22 -19.58 -1.16
C TYR A 62 7.80 -20.25 0.09
N ALA A 63 7.49 -19.74 1.28
CA ALA A 63 7.94 -20.33 2.54
C ALA A 63 7.45 -21.76 2.71
N ARG A 64 6.20 -22.06 2.34
CA ARG A 64 5.65 -23.43 2.35
C ARG A 64 6.35 -24.35 1.36
N LYS A 65 6.78 -23.84 0.21
CA LYS A 65 7.55 -24.61 -0.78
C LYS A 65 8.98 -24.87 -0.30
N ALA A 66 9.63 -23.87 0.29
CA ALA A 66 11.02 -23.97 0.75
C ALA A 66 11.18 -24.85 2.00
N ALA A 67 10.11 -25.06 2.78
CA ALA A 67 10.10 -25.96 3.93
C ALA A 67 9.87 -27.44 3.57
N ARG A 68 9.68 -27.76 2.29
CA ARG A 68 9.57 -29.13 1.76
C ARG A 68 10.89 -29.54 1.14
#